data_AF-A0A545SL57-F1
#
_entry.id   AF-A0A545SL57-F1
#
_cell.length_a   1.000
_cell.length_b   1.000
_cell.length_c   1.000
_cell.angle_alpha   90.00
_cell.angle_beta   90.00
_cell.angle_gamma   90.00
#
_symmetry.space_group_name_H-M   'P 1'
#
loop_
_entity.id
_entity.type
_entity.pdbx_description
1 polymer ?
#
loop_
_entity_poly.entity_id
_entity_poly.type
_entity_poly.pdbx_seq_one_letter_code
_entity_poly.pdbx_strand_id
1 'polypeptide(L)'
;MAISEKSIKLLWSNAAGRCSFSSCDVRLTVAEAAEYAPYTLGEMAHIKGNKPGSNRYDENQSSKERDSYENLILLCPTHHTLIDKIENQERFTVELLHEMKIEHETTVANRLDGIKIEELDQMKDQLSILLAENHQAWQQYGPLSENAQKNPNSDAIYALWTSSRLSTIVPNNREAVKLLAENRGLFPRNEQRIISKFLSHVESYEKWVNDEIPYQAVVSFPVEFEKLVLGK
;
A
#
# COMPACT_ATOMS: atom_id res chain seq x y z
N MET A 1 -21.09 31.14 5.41
CA MET A 1 -19.68 31.25 5.82
C MET A 1 -18.87 30.55 4.73
N ALA A 2 -17.54 30.49 4.85
CA ALA A 2 -16.71 29.73 3.93
C ALA A 2 -16.15 28.51 4.65
N ILE A 3 -15.92 27.41 3.92
CA ILE A 3 -15.25 26.21 4.44
C ILE A 3 -13.87 26.64 4.97
N SER A 4 -13.58 26.30 6.23
CA SER A 4 -12.32 26.68 6.88
C SER A 4 -11.13 25.93 6.29
N GLU A 5 -9.93 26.54 6.27
CA GLU A 5 -8.70 25.88 5.82
C GLU A 5 -8.44 24.54 6.52
N LYS A 6 -8.77 24.44 7.81
CA LYS A 6 -8.68 23.19 8.57
C LYS A 6 -9.55 22.11 7.93
N SER A 7 -10.79 22.43 7.57
CA SER A 7 -11.72 21.48 6.98
C SER A 7 -11.30 21.08 5.57
N ILE A 8 -10.78 22.02 4.78
CA ILE A 8 -10.19 21.74 3.46
C ILE A 8 -9.02 20.76 3.59
N LYS A 9 -8.07 21.02 4.50
CA LYS A 9 -6.91 20.16 4.71
C LYS A 9 -7.29 18.75 5.17
N LEU A 10 -8.25 18.63 6.08
CA LEU A 10 -8.74 17.33 6.55
C LEU A 10 -9.41 16.56 5.40
N LEU A 11 -10.34 17.21 4.69
CA LEU A 11 -11.07 16.60 3.60
C LEU A 11 -10.15 16.08 2.48
N TRP A 12 -9.25 16.93 1.99
CA TRP A 12 -8.36 16.54 0.90
C TRP A 12 -7.33 15.48 1.30
N SER A 13 -6.82 15.54 2.54
CA SER A 13 -5.86 14.55 3.06
C SER A 13 -6.52 13.19 3.26
N ASN A 14 -7.68 13.15 3.92
CA ASN A 14 -8.36 11.88 4.23
C ASN A 14 -8.94 11.22 2.97
N ALA A 15 -9.29 12.00 1.95
CA ALA A 15 -9.71 11.46 0.65
C ALA A 15 -8.53 11.08 -0.27
N ALA A 16 -7.28 11.30 0.14
CA ALA A 16 -6.07 11.14 -0.69
C ALA A 16 -6.16 11.81 -2.07
N GLY A 17 -6.83 12.95 -2.15
CA GLY A 17 -7.06 13.67 -3.41
C GLY A 17 -7.77 12.83 -4.49
N ARG A 18 -8.66 11.92 -4.10
CA ARG A 18 -9.46 11.06 -4.99
C ARG A 18 -10.95 11.22 -4.71
N CYS A 19 -11.77 10.99 -5.73
CA CYS A 19 -13.23 11.06 -5.61
C CYS A 19 -13.74 10.03 -4.60
N SER A 20 -14.50 10.46 -3.59
CA SER A 20 -15.07 9.59 -2.55
C SER A 20 -16.39 8.93 -2.95
N PHE A 21 -16.62 8.71 -4.25
CA PHE A 21 -17.81 8.01 -4.73
C PHE A 21 -17.45 6.52 -4.90
N SER A 22 -18.23 5.59 -4.35
CA SER A 22 -17.85 4.16 -4.21
C SER A 22 -17.43 3.43 -5.51
N SER A 23 -17.77 3.97 -6.69
CA SER A 23 -17.36 3.42 -7.99
C SER A 23 -16.42 4.34 -8.78
N CYS A 24 -15.72 5.26 -8.12
CA CYS A 24 -14.86 6.24 -8.75
C CYS A 24 -13.50 6.30 -8.06
N ASP A 25 -12.42 6.28 -8.84
CA ASP A 25 -11.06 6.43 -8.32
C ASP A 25 -10.29 7.53 -9.10
N VAL A 26 -11.03 8.53 -9.57
CA VAL A 26 -10.43 9.66 -10.31
C VAL A 26 -9.59 10.50 -9.37
N ARG A 27 -8.34 10.75 -9.76
CA ARG A 27 -7.45 11.70 -9.08
C ARG A 27 -7.95 13.12 -9.31
N LEU A 28 -8.05 13.88 -8.22
CA LEU A 28 -8.64 15.22 -8.17
C LEU A 28 -7.60 16.34 -8.14
N THR A 29 -6.32 15.99 -8.30
CA THR A 29 -5.20 16.93 -8.46
C THR A 29 -4.42 16.58 -9.71
N VAL A 30 -4.06 17.60 -10.49
CA VAL A 30 -3.22 17.43 -11.68
C VAL A 30 -1.88 18.11 -11.40
N ALA A 31 -0.83 17.30 -11.24
CA ALA A 31 0.53 17.79 -10.99
C ALA A 31 1.29 18.11 -12.29
N GLU A 32 1.06 17.31 -13.34
CA GLU A 32 1.66 17.48 -14.66
C GLU A 32 0.57 17.90 -15.65
N ALA A 33 0.41 19.20 -15.81
CA ALA A 33 -0.67 19.78 -16.61
C ALA A 33 -0.16 20.39 -17.94
N ALA A 34 0.82 19.76 -18.59
CA ALA A 34 1.43 20.23 -19.83
C ALA A 34 1.76 21.74 -19.81
N GLU A 35 0.95 22.57 -20.47
CA GLU A 35 1.12 24.04 -20.56
C GLU A 35 0.50 24.82 -19.39
N TYR A 36 -0.18 24.15 -18.46
CA TYR A 36 -0.89 24.76 -17.33
C TYR A 36 -0.15 24.54 -16.01
N ALA A 37 -0.33 25.46 -15.08
CA ALA A 37 0.09 25.29 -13.70
C ALA A 37 -0.73 24.16 -13.03
N PRO A 38 -0.19 23.48 -12.00
CA PRO A 38 -0.93 22.48 -11.23
C PRO A 38 -2.27 23.02 -10.71
N TYR A 39 -3.32 22.20 -10.79
CA TYR A 39 -4.67 22.62 -10.40
C TYR A 39 -5.48 21.47 -9.79
N THR A 40 -6.55 21.84 -9.08
CA THR A 40 -7.51 20.92 -8.47
C THR A 40 -8.72 20.73 -9.38
N LEU A 41 -9.10 19.47 -9.59
CA LEU A 41 -10.35 19.08 -10.25
C LEU A 41 -11.47 18.79 -9.25
N GLY A 42 -11.12 18.47 -8.00
CA GLY A 42 -12.08 18.07 -6.97
C GLY A 42 -12.94 19.21 -6.44
N GLU A 43 -14.17 18.86 -6.08
CA GLU A 43 -15.16 19.75 -5.49
C GLU A 43 -15.52 19.27 -4.08
N MET A 44 -15.64 20.23 -3.15
CA MET A 44 -15.97 19.96 -1.75
C MET A 44 -17.50 20.06 -1.59
N ALA A 45 -18.17 18.94 -1.82
CA ALA A 45 -19.61 18.86 -1.86
C ALA A 45 -20.21 18.84 -0.45
N HIS A 46 -21.29 19.58 -0.25
CA HIS A 46 -22.07 19.54 0.99
C HIS A 46 -22.98 18.31 1.01
N ILE A 47 -22.87 17.49 2.05
CA ILE A 47 -23.75 16.33 2.27
C ILE A 47 -25.18 16.82 2.57
N LYS A 48 -25.34 17.63 3.61
CA LYS A 48 -26.54 18.47 3.81
C LYS A 48 -26.32 19.80 3.12
N GLY A 49 -27.21 20.15 2.19
CA GLY A 49 -27.03 21.28 1.29
C GLY A 49 -26.83 22.62 1.99
N ASN A 50 -26.13 23.55 1.32
CA ASN A 50 -25.60 24.75 1.95
C ASN A 50 -26.59 25.92 2.11
N LYS A 51 -27.79 25.85 1.51
CA LYS A 51 -28.75 26.95 1.52
C LYS A 51 -30.20 26.45 1.37
N PRO A 52 -31.21 27.21 1.82
CA PRO A 52 -32.60 26.85 1.58
C PRO A 52 -32.88 26.54 0.10
N GLY A 53 -33.58 25.43 -0.16
CA GLY A 53 -33.90 24.96 -1.51
C GLY A 53 -32.81 24.12 -2.19
N SER A 54 -31.63 23.95 -1.59
CA SER A 54 -30.67 22.93 -2.04
C SER A 54 -31.08 21.52 -1.58
N ASN A 55 -30.61 20.50 -2.29
CA ASN A 55 -30.85 19.11 -1.91
C ASN A 55 -30.42 18.85 -0.45
N ARG A 56 -31.24 18.10 0.28
CA ARG A 56 -30.95 17.69 1.68
C ARG A 56 -30.70 18.86 2.64
N TYR A 57 -31.22 20.05 2.36
CA TYR A 57 -31.08 21.19 3.27
C TYR A 57 -31.78 20.91 4.60
N ASP A 58 -31.05 21.06 5.70
CA ASP A 58 -31.56 20.96 7.07
C ASP A 58 -31.58 22.35 7.70
N GLU A 59 -32.77 22.83 8.09
CA GLU A 59 -32.97 24.15 8.72
C GLU A 59 -32.43 24.20 10.15
N ASN A 60 -32.32 23.05 10.82
CA ASN A 60 -31.81 22.94 12.19
C ASN A 60 -30.28 22.84 12.24
N GLN A 61 -29.62 22.62 11.10
CA GLN A 61 -28.17 22.59 11.02
C GLN A 61 -27.60 24.01 11.16
N SER A 62 -26.74 24.20 12.16
CA SER A 62 -26.07 25.47 12.38
C SER A 62 -25.15 25.83 11.22
N SER A 63 -24.86 27.12 11.08
CA SER A 63 -23.97 27.61 10.05
C SER A 63 -22.53 27.07 10.20
N LYS A 64 -22.09 26.74 11.42
CA LYS A 64 -20.79 26.12 11.69
C LYS A 64 -20.73 24.66 11.25
N GLU A 65 -21.78 23.89 11.52
CA GLU A 65 -21.90 22.49 11.08
C GLU A 65 -22.03 22.38 9.56
N ARG A 66 -22.67 23.38 8.93
CA ARG A 66 -22.89 23.40 7.49
C ARG A 66 -21.59 23.39 6.70
N ASP A 67 -20.60 24.17 7.14
CA ASP A 67 -19.29 24.28 6.48
C ASP A 67 -18.21 23.43 7.17
N SER A 68 -18.61 22.50 8.05
CA SER A 68 -17.67 21.63 8.78
C SER A 68 -17.20 20.46 7.93
N TYR A 69 -16.02 19.93 8.24
CA TYR A 69 -15.48 18.74 7.59
C TYR A 69 -16.49 17.59 7.59
N GLU A 70 -17.20 17.36 8.69
CA GLU A 70 -18.18 16.29 8.86
C GLU A 70 -19.27 16.33 7.79
N ASN A 71 -19.72 17.53 7.39
CA ASN A 71 -20.75 17.74 6.38
C ASN A 71 -20.21 17.81 4.93
N LEU A 72 -18.91 17.56 4.70
CA LEU A 72 -18.30 17.63 3.39
C LEU A 72 -17.83 16.26 2.89
N ILE A 73 -17.98 16.02 1.59
CA ILE A 73 -17.43 14.89 0.84
C ILE A 73 -16.69 15.39 -0.41
N LEU A 74 -15.54 14.78 -0.73
CA LEU A 74 -14.73 15.20 -1.87
C LEU A 74 -15.13 14.44 -3.12
N LEU A 75 -15.56 15.13 -4.18
CA LEU A 75 -16.08 14.50 -5.39
C LEU A 75 -15.42 15.08 -6.65
N CYS A 76 -15.42 14.33 -7.75
CA CYS A 76 -15.15 14.90 -9.07
C CYS A 76 -16.38 15.70 -9.55
N PRO A 77 -16.22 16.61 -10.54
CA PRO A 77 -17.32 17.44 -11.01
C PRO A 77 -18.54 16.65 -11.51
N THR A 78 -18.28 15.48 -12.11
CA THR A 78 -19.34 14.56 -12.56
C THR A 78 -20.19 14.05 -11.41
N HIS A 79 -19.56 13.52 -10.35
CA HIS A 79 -20.30 12.95 -9.22
C HIS A 79 -20.89 14.03 -8.31
N HIS A 80 -20.23 15.18 -8.17
CA HIS A 80 -20.81 16.31 -7.47
C HIS A 80 -22.11 16.78 -8.16
N THR A 81 -22.06 16.99 -9.48
CA THR A 81 -23.25 17.33 -10.27
C THR A 81 -24.34 16.26 -10.12
N LEU A 82 -23.98 14.98 -10.13
CA LEU A 82 -24.92 13.86 -10.03
C LEU A 82 -25.73 13.89 -8.73
N ILE A 83 -25.07 14.12 -7.58
CA ILE A 83 -25.74 14.11 -6.26
C ILE A 83 -26.58 15.37 -6.00
N ASP A 84 -26.29 16.46 -6.72
CA ASP A 84 -26.96 17.75 -6.62
C ASP A 84 -28.15 17.89 -7.58
N LYS A 85 -28.37 16.94 -8.49
CA LYS A 85 -29.62 16.85 -9.26
C LYS A 85 -30.78 16.54 -8.33
N ILE A 86 -31.80 17.39 -8.33
CA ILE A 86 -32.99 17.25 -7.47
C ILE A 86 -33.69 15.92 -7.71
N GLU A 87 -33.67 15.43 -8.96
CA GLU A 87 -34.24 14.15 -9.38
C GLU A 87 -33.53 12.95 -8.74
N ASN A 88 -32.30 13.13 -8.26
CA ASN A 88 -31.52 12.08 -7.61
C ASN A 88 -31.49 12.20 -6.08
N GLN A 89 -32.16 13.19 -5.48
CA GLN A 89 -32.08 13.46 -4.04
C GLN A 89 -32.51 12.23 -3.21
N GLU A 90 -33.56 11.52 -3.63
CA GLU A 90 -34.03 10.32 -2.92
C GLU A 90 -33.01 9.17 -2.96
N ARG A 91 -32.19 9.10 -4.01
CA ARG A 91 -31.13 8.09 -4.15
C ARG A 91 -29.88 8.44 -3.35
N PHE A 92 -29.55 9.72 -3.27
CA PHE A 92 -28.38 10.22 -2.53
C PHE A 92 -28.85 10.87 -1.24
N THR A 93 -29.23 10.06 -0.26
CA THR A 93 -29.62 10.53 1.07
C THR A 93 -28.40 11.00 1.86
N VAL A 94 -28.64 11.72 2.97
CA VAL A 94 -27.58 12.18 3.87
C VAL A 94 -26.78 10.99 4.41
N GLU A 95 -27.48 9.93 4.79
CA GLU A 95 -26.92 8.70 5.36
C GLU A 95 -25.99 8.01 4.37
N LEU A 96 -26.43 7.86 3.11
CA LEU A 96 -25.63 7.23 2.07
C LEU A 96 -24.35 8.04 1.78
N LEU A 97 -24.44 9.36 1.67
CA LEU A 97 -23.26 10.19 1.40
C LEU A 97 -22.26 10.17 2.57
N HIS A 98 -22.73 10.09 3.81
CA HIS A 98 -21.86 9.85 4.97
C HIS A 98 -21.20 8.47 4.91
N GLU A 99 -21.95 7.43 4.57
CA GLU A 99 -21.41 6.07 4.40
C GLU A 99 -20.32 6.03 3.33
N MET A 100 -20.58 6.60 2.15
CA MET A 100 -19.59 6.69 1.05
C MET A 100 -18.31 7.40 1.47
N LYS A 101 -18.44 8.51 2.21
CA LYS A 101 -17.29 9.22 2.76
C LYS A 101 -16.48 8.33 3.71
N ILE A 102 -17.15 7.72 4.69
CA ILE A 102 -16.50 6.88 5.71
C ILE A 102 -15.80 5.69 5.06
N GLU A 103 -16.46 5.01 4.12
CA GLU A 103 -15.92 3.89 3.36
C GLU A 103 -14.64 4.28 2.62
N HIS A 104 -14.68 5.41 1.90
CA HIS A 104 -13.53 5.91 1.14
C HIS A 104 -12.36 6.28 2.05
N GLU A 105 -12.60 7.08 3.10
CA GLU A 105 -11.55 7.52 4.03
C GLU A 105 -10.95 6.33 4.80
N THR A 106 -11.75 5.34 5.16
CA THR A 106 -11.28 4.09 5.78
C THR A 106 -10.41 3.29 4.80
N THR A 107 -10.83 3.20 3.53
CA THR A 107 -10.04 2.54 2.49
C THR A 107 -8.70 3.23 2.26
N VAL A 108 -8.68 4.57 2.24
CA VAL A 108 -7.47 5.37 2.14
C VAL A 108 -6.55 5.12 3.34
N ALA A 109 -7.08 5.22 4.56
CA ALA A 109 -6.32 4.98 5.79
C ALA A 109 -5.70 3.58 5.79
N ASN A 110 -6.49 2.54 5.50
CA ASN A 110 -6.00 1.16 5.45
C ASN A 110 -4.91 0.94 4.39
N ARG A 111 -4.98 1.65 3.25
CA ARG A 111 -3.93 1.56 2.21
C ARG A 111 -2.64 2.27 2.62
N LEU A 112 -2.74 3.39 3.33
CA LEU A 112 -1.60 4.21 3.72
C LEU A 112 -0.92 3.71 5.00
N ASP A 113 -1.70 3.24 5.96
CA ASP A 113 -1.21 2.69 7.24
C ASP A 113 -0.62 1.28 7.09
N GLY A 114 -0.74 0.69 5.89
CA GLY A 114 -0.33 -0.68 5.59
C GLY A 114 -1.28 -1.73 6.18
N ILE A 115 -1.16 -2.97 5.70
CA ILE A 115 -1.83 -4.09 6.37
C ILE A 115 -1.14 -4.26 7.73
N LYS A 116 -1.86 -3.95 8.81
CA LYS A 116 -1.40 -4.31 10.15
C LYS A 116 -1.35 -5.82 10.26
N ILE A 117 -0.16 -6.35 10.50
CA ILE A 117 0.05 -7.76 10.79
C ILE A 117 -0.20 -7.91 12.28
N GLU A 118 -1.37 -8.45 12.62
CA GLU A 118 -1.78 -8.68 14.01
C GLU A 118 -1.50 -10.12 14.43
N GLU A 119 -1.54 -11.05 13.47
CA GLU A 119 -1.39 -12.48 13.71
C GLU A 119 -0.17 -13.06 13.00
N LEU A 120 0.45 -14.06 13.63
CA LEU A 120 1.65 -14.71 13.11
C LEU A 120 1.43 -15.34 11.72
N ASP A 121 0.24 -15.89 11.46
CA ASP A 121 -0.07 -16.52 10.18
C ASP A 121 -0.12 -15.52 9.02
N GLN A 122 -0.66 -14.31 9.23
CA GLN A 122 -0.66 -13.24 8.22
C GLN A 122 0.77 -12.88 7.80
N MET A 123 1.68 -12.88 8.78
CA MET A 123 3.09 -12.64 8.53
C MET A 123 3.74 -13.77 7.74
N LYS A 124 3.45 -15.02 8.11
CA LYS A 124 3.97 -16.20 7.42
C LYS A 124 3.45 -16.28 5.99
N ASP A 125 2.21 -15.91 5.73
CA ASP A 125 1.64 -15.83 4.39
C ASP A 125 2.44 -14.86 3.50
N GLN A 126 2.72 -13.64 4.00
CA GLN A 126 3.53 -12.68 3.24
C GLN A 126 4.97 -13.14 3.03
N LEU A 127 5.61 -13.68 4.08
CA LEU A 127 6.96 -14.24 3.96
C LEU A 127 7.01 -15.42 2.97
N SER A 128 5.98 -16.25 2.93
CA SER A 128 5.92 -17.43 2.05
C SER A 128 5.98 -17.05 0.57
N ILE A 129 5.35 -15.94 0.19
CA ILE A 129 5.37 -15.42 -1.18
C ILE A 129 6.79 -15.01 -1.56
N LEU A 130 7.44 -14.21 -0.71
CA LEU A 130 8.82 -13.74 -0.94
C LEU A 130 9.81 -14.92 -1.04
N LEU A 131 9.66 -15.91 -0.16
CA LEU A 131 10.51 -17.11 -0.17
C LEU A 131 10.27 -17.97 -1.42
N ALA A 132 9.02 -18.13 -1.86
CA ALA A 132 8.69 -18.90 -3.05
C ALA A 132 9.28 -18.27 -4.32
N GLU A 133 9.17 -16.95 -4.46
CA GLU A 133 9.77 -16.21 -5.59
C GLU A 133 11.31 -16.32 -5.57
N ASN A 134 11.93 -16.19 -4.40
CA ASN A 134 13.37 -16.35 -4.24
C ASN A 134 13.83 -17.77 -4.62
N HIS A 135 13.09 -18.78 -4.17
CA HIS A 135 13.37 -20.16 -4.49
C HIS A 135 13.27 -20.43 -6.00
N GLN A 136 12.20 -19.93 -6.64
CA GLN A 136 12.01 -20.08 -8.09
C GLN A 136 13.15 -19.41 -8.88
N ALA A 137 13.53 -18.18 -8.50
CA ALA A 137 14.65 -17.46 -9.10
C ALA A 137 15.98 -18.22 -8.95
N TRP A 138 16.27 -18.72 -7.74
CA TRP A 138 17.46 -19.52 -7.46
C TRP A 138 17.46 -20.84 -8.27
N GLN A 139 16.34 -21.55 -8.32
CA GLN A 139 16.25 -22.82 -9.04
C GLN A 139 16.46 -22.62 -10.55
N GLN A 140 15.89 -21.55 -11.10
CA GLN A 140 15.92 -21.30 -12.54
C GLN A 140 17.24 -20.70 -13.02
N TYR A 141 17.84 -19.78 -12.26
CA TYR A 141 18.99 -18.99 -12.71
C TYR A 141 20.23 -19.15 -11.82
N GLY A 142 20.10 -19.75 -10.64
CA GLY A 142 21.21 -19.91 -9.70
C GLY A 142 22.35 -20.77 -10.24
N PRO A 143 23.50 -20.80 -9.52
CA PRO A 143 24.69 -21.53 -9.95
C PRO A 143 24.49 -23.05 -10.05
N LEU A 144 23.46 -23.57 -9.37
CA LEU A 144 23.07 -24.99 -9.42
C LEU A 144 21.88 -25.27 -10.37
N SER A 145 21.40 -24.27 -11.10
CA SER A 145 20.35 -24.46 -12.10
C SER A 145 20.80 -25.41 -13.22
N GLU A 146 19.84 -26.10 -13.85
CA GLU A 146 20.14 -27.00 -14.98
C GLU A 146 20.90 -26.27 -16.10
N ASN A 147 20.55 -25.01 -16.36
CA ASN A 147 21.18 -24.21 -17.40
C ASN A 147 22.62 -23.83 -17.06
N ALA A 148 22.90 -23.48 -15.79
CA ALA A 148 24.26 -23.22 -15.32
C ALA A 148 25.14 -24.47 -15.37
N GLN A 149 24.59 -25.63 -14.97
CA GLN A 149 25.32 -26.90 -15.03
C GLN A 149 25.66 -27.32 -16.47
N LYS A 150 24.76 -27.09 -17.43
CA LYS A 150 25.02 -27.33 -18.86
C LYS A 150 26.04 -26.36 -19.47
N ASN A 151 26.22 -25.18 -18.87
CA ASN A 151 27.04 -24.10 -19.41
C ASN A 151 27.95 -23.45 -18.33
N PRO A 152 28.89 -24.20 -17.70
CA PRO A 152 29.55 -23.81 -16.45
C PRO A 152 30.50 -22.59 -16.54
N ASN A 153 30.79 -22.08 -17.73
CA ASN A 153 31.66 -20.91 -17.96
C ASN A 153 31.01 -19.88 -18.91
N SER A 154 29.67 -19.83 -18.96
CA SER A 154 28.97 -18.88 -19.83
C SER A 154 28.75 -17.55 -19.12
N ASP A 155 29.39 -16.49 -19.62
CA ASP A 155 29.17 -15.12 -19.16
C ASP A 155 27.70 -14.68 -19.28
N ALA A 156 27.00 -15.16 -20.32
CA ALA A 156 25.59 -14.88 -20.51
C ALA A 156 24.72 -15.51 -19.41
N ILE A 157 25.00 -16.75 -19.01
CA ILE A 157 24.27 -17.40 -17.90
C ILE A 157 24.60 -16.73 -16.56
N TYR A 158 25.87 -16.36 -16.35
CA TYR A 158 26.27 -15.60 -15.18
C TYR A 158 25.58 -14.23 -15.10
N ALA A 159 25.44 -13.53 -16.22
CA ALA A 159 24.72 -12.26 -16.30
C ALA A 159 23.22 -12.42 -15.99
N LEU A 160 22.58 -13.49 -16.46
CA LEU A 160 21.19 -13.81 -16.12
C LEU A 160 21.01 -14.07 -14.62
N TRP A 161 21.91 -14.84 -14.02
CA TRP A 161 21.93 -15.04 -12.57
C TRP A 161 22.07 -13.71 -11.81
N THR A 162 23.03 -12.88 -12.23
CA THR A 162 23.31 -11.59 -11.62
C THR A 162 22.09 -10.66 -11.72
N SER A 163 21.42 -10.64 -12.87
CA SER A 163 20.18 -9.88 -13.06
C SER A 163 19.08 -10.38 -12.13
N SER A 164 18.81 -11.69 -12.11
CA SER A 164 17.74 -12.28 -11.30
C SER A 164 17.93 -12.07 -9.80
N ARG A 165 19.16 -12.23 -9.28
CA ARG A 165 19.40 -11.97 -7.84
C ARG A 165 19.20 -10.51 -7.47
N LEU A 166 19.54 -9.56 -8.35
CA LEU A 166 19.40 -8.12 -8.10
C LEU A 166 17.96 -7.63 -8.25
N SER A 167 17.17 -8.24 -9.13
CA SER A 167 15.77 -7.85 -9.38
C SER A 167 14.75 -8.62 -8.53
N THR A 168 15.10 -9.79 -7.99
CA THR A 168 14.17 -10.63 -7.20
C THR A 168 14.70 -10.90 -5.80
N ILE A 169 15.83 -11.62 -5.67
CA ILE A 169 16.26 -12.15 -4.37
C ILE A 169 16.63 -11.05 -3.37
N VAL A 170 17.43 -10.07 -3.77
CA VAL A 170 17.85 -8.97 -2.89
C VAL A 170 16.65 -8.10 -2.47
N PRO A 171 15.79 -7.61 -3.39
CA PRO A 171 14.57 -6.89 -3.01
C PRO A 171 13.66 -7.67 -2.06
N ASN A 172 13.39 -8.95 -2.35
CA ASN A 172 12.53 -9.79 -1.51
C ASN A 172 13.14 -10.06 -0.14
N ASN A 173 14.46 -10.25 -0.06
CA ASN A 173 15.16 -10.38 1.21
C ASN A 173 15.04 -9.11 2.06
N ARG A 174 15.17 -7.92 1.45
CA ARG A 174 14.97 -6.63 2.15
C ARG A 174 13.55 -6.49 2.68
N GLU A 175 12.55 -6.86 1.89
CA GLU A 175 11.15 -6.83 2.32
C GLU A 175 10.89 -7.83 3.46
N ALA A 176 11.44 -9.04 3.37
CA ALA A 176 11.36 -10.03 4.45
C ALA A 176 12.01 -9.51 5.74
N VAL A 177 13.17 -8.84 5.66
CA VAL A 177 13.82 -8.21 6.81
C VAL A 177 12.95 -7.11 7.41
N LYS A 178 12.33 -6.26 6.57
CA LYS A 178 11.42 -5.20 7.04
C LYS A 178 10.22 -5.78 7.78
N LEU A 179 9.52 -6.75 7.17
CA LEU A 179 8.40 -7.47 7.79
C LEU A 179 8.81 -8.08 9.13
N LEU A 180 9.97 -8.75 9.18
CA LEU A 180 10.51 -9.33 10.39
C LEU A 180 10.89 -8.30 11.45
N ALA A 181 11.47 -7.17 11.07
CA ALA A 181 11.87 -6.13 12.02
C ALA A 181 10.65 -5.49 12.70
N GLU A 182 9.58 -5.24 11.94
CA GLU A 182 8.35 -4.60 12.42
C GLU A 182 7.50 -5.56 13.28
N ASN A 183 7.51 -6.87 12.97
CA ASN A 183 6.54 -7.83 13.53
C ASN A 183 7.19 -9.00 14.30
N ARG A 184 8.50 -8.92 14.60
CA ARG A 184 9.26 -10.00 15.26
C ARG A 184 8.63 -10.52 16.55
N GLY A 185 7.91 -9.65 17.25
CA GLY A 185 7.25 -9.95 18.52
C GLY A 185 6.16 -11.02 18.43
N LEU A 186 5.62 -11.28 17.23
CA LEU A 186 4.63 -12.32 16.99
C LEU A 186 5.22 -13.73 17.11
N PHE A 187 6.54 -13.90 16.90
CA PHE A 187 7.19 -15.20 17.05
C PHE A 187 7.46 -15.54 18.52
N PRO A 188 7.17 -16.76 18.98
CA PRO A 188 7.48 -17.20 20.33
C PRO A 188 9.00 -17.23 20.60
N ARG A 189 9.38 -17.17 21.88
CA ARG A 189 10.78 -17.01 22.33
C ARG A 189 11.72 -18.10 21.79
N ASN A 190 11.24 -19.33 21.63
CA ASN A 190 12.01 -20.47 21.12
C ASN A 190 12.38 -20.31 19.63
N GLU A 191 11.63 -19.53 18.85
CA GLU A 191 11.83 -19.34 17.41
C GLU A 191 12.71 -18.12 17.10
N GLN A 192 12.91 -17.22 18.06
CA GLN A 192 13.68 -15.99 17.89
C GLN A 192 15.11 -16.23 17.37
N ARG A 193 15.72 -17.38 17.73
CA ARG A 193 17.04 -17.77 17.22
C ARG A 193 17.02 -18.12 15.73
N ILE A 194 15.93 -18.73 15.25
CA ILE A 194 15.74 -19.06 13.82
C ILE A 194 15.65 -17.76 13.02
N ILE A 195 14.90 -16.78 13.52
CA ILE A 195 14.79 -15.45 12.91
C ILE A 195 16.15 -14.77 12.82
N SER A 196 16.94 -14.75 13.90
CA SER A 196 18.30 -14.17 13.86
C SER A 196 19.21 -14.83 12.83
N LYS A 197 19.15 -16.16 12.68
CA LYS A 197 19.94 -16.86 11.64
C LYS A 197 19.58 -16.37 10.25
N PHE A 198 18.28 -16.17 9.97
CA PHE A 198 17.83 -15.68 8.66
C PHE A 198 18.27 -14.25 8.41
N LEU A 199 18.15 -13.36 9.40
CA LEU A 199 18.64 -11.99 9.28
C LEU A 199 20.15 -11.93 9.00
N SER A 200 20.96 -12.74 9.69
CA SER A 200 22.40 -12.84 9.42
C SER A 200 22.71 -13.41 8.04
N HIS A 201 21.93 -14.39 7.56
CA HIS A 201 22.02 -14.88 6.18
C HIS A 201 21.80 -13.75 5.19
N VAL A 202 20.67 -13.04 5.28
CA VAL A 202 20.33 -11.93 4.37
C VAL A 202 21.41 -10.86 4.38
N GLU A 203 21.86 -10.43 5.56
CA GLU A 203 22.91 -9.40 5.69
C GLU A 203 24.21 -9.83 5.01
N SER A 204 24.69 -11.05 5.28
CA SER A 204 25.92 -11.55 4.66
C SER A 204 25.78 -11.75 3.15
N TYR A 205 24.61 -12.21 2.69
CA TYR A 205 24.33 -12.40 1.27
C TYR A 205 24.35 -11.08 0.52
N GLU A 206 23.71 -10.04 1.07
CA GLU A 206 23.67 -8.72 0.44
C GLU A 206 25.05 -8.05 0.41
N LYS A 207 25.83 -8.16 1.50
CA LYS A 207 27.23 -7.72 1.53
C LYS A 207 28.07 -8.40 0.44
N TRP A 208 27.87 -9.69 0.21
CA TRP A 208 28.55 -10.40 -0.87
C TRP A 208 28.09 -9.93 -2.26
N VAL A 209 26.79 -9.69 -2.46
CA VAL A 209 26.28 -9.15 -3.72
C VAL A 209 26.88 -7.77 -4.04
N ASN A 210 27.18 -6.98 -3.00
CA ASN A 210 27.83 -5.67 -3.11
C ASN A 210 29.38 -5.74 -3.12
N ASP A 211 29.96 -6.94 -3.21
CA ASP A 211 31.42 -7.17 -3.20
C ASP A 211 32.14 -6.68 -1.93
N GLU A 212 31.42 -6.51 -0.81
CA GLU A 212 31.98 -6.08 0.48
C GLU A 212 32.67 -7.23 1.23
N ILE A 213 32.22 -8.47 1.00
CA ILE A 213 32.77 -9.68 1.62
C ILE A 213 32.96 -10.79 0.57
N PRO A 214 33.93 -11.70 0.77
CA PRO A 214 34.10 -12.85 -0.10
C PRO A 214 32.96 -13.87 0.10
N TYR A 215 32.68 -14.69 -0.92
CA TYR A 215 31.63 -15.72 -0.88
C TYR A 215 31.76 -16.69 0.31
N GLN A 216 32.99 -17.01 0.73
CA GLN A 216 33.27 -17.89 1.87
C GLN A 216 32.78 -17.31 3.21
N ALA A 217 32.53 -16.01 3.29
CA ALA A 217 31.99 -15.33 4.46
C ALA A 217 30.45 -15.26 4.46
N VAL A 218 29.79 -15.71 3.39
CA VAL A 218 28.32 -15.74 3.30
C VAL A 218 27.78 -16.85 4.21
N VAL A 219 26.88 -16.47 5.12
CA VAL A 219 26.15 -17.42 5.96
C VAL A 219 25.11 -18.12 5.10
N SER A 220 24.97 -19.44 5.25
CA SER A 220 24.00 -20.22 4.48
C SER A 220 22.56 -19.90 4.87
N PHE A 221 21.64 -20.08 3.93
CA PHE A 221 20.21 -19.94 4.20
C PHE A 221 19.77 -20.96 5.27
N PRO A 222 19.10 -20.53 6.36
CA PRO A 222 18.70 -21.44 7.42
C PRO A 222 17.44 -22.22 7.04
N VAL A 223 17.58 -23.50 6.75
CA VAL A 223 16.46 -24.40 6.41
C VAL A 223 15.35 -24.39 7.49
N GLU A 224 15.70 -24.25 8.76
CA GLU A 224 14.72 -24.14 9.85
C GLU A 224 13.79 -22.92 9.72
N PHE A 225 14.24 -21.84 9.06
CA PHE A 225 13.40 -20.66 8.81
C PHE A 225 12.37 -20.93 7.72
N GLU A 226 12.76 -21.61 6.64
CA GLU A 226 11.81 -22.07 5.62
C GLU A 226 10.75 -23.00 6.21
N LYS A 227 11.16 -23.96 7.04
CA LYS A 227 10.21 -24.84 7.75
C LYS A 227 9.25 -24.07 8.64
N LEU A 228 9.77 -23.08 9.37
CA LEU A 228 8.99 -22.24 10.26
C LEU A 228 7.90 -21.44 9.52
N VAL A 229 8.22 -20.93 8.33
CA VAL A 229 7.31 -20.11 7.52
C VAL A 229 6.35 -20.98 6.69
N LEU A 230 6.85 -22.03 6.03
CA LEU A 230 6.07 -22.85 5.08
C LEU A 230 5.35 -24.04 5.73
N GLY A 231 5.61 -24.34 7.01
CA GLY A 231 4.95 -25.42 7.73
C GLY A 231 5.32 -26.84 7.25
N LYS A 232 6.47 -27.02 6.61
CA LYS A 232 6.98 -28.30 6.07
C LYS A 232 8.15 -28.86 6.88
#